data_AF-A0A7W7AHS8-F1
#
_entry.id   AF-A0A7W7AHS8-F1
#
_cell.length_a   1.000
_cell.length_b   1.000
_cell.length_c   1.000
_cell.angle_alpha   90.00
_cell.angle_beta   90.00
_cell.angle_gamma   90.00
#
_symmetry.space_group_name_H-M   'P 1'
#
loop_
_entity.id
_entity.type
_entity.pdbx_description
1 polymer ?
#
loop_
_entity_poly.entity_id
_entity_poly.type
_entity_poly.pdbx_seq_one_letter_code
_entity_poly.pdbx_strand_id
1 'polypeptide(L)'
;MSSEPHPDPEEHGPVIYVGQDTAGHWLVQDSGGKLEGRFVSRSAALRFAEAERQIYHAAVEMAPAPLVPLVPFGPVDAVDHALSRAA
;
A
#
# COMPACT_ATOMS: atom_id res chain seq x y z
N MET A 1 -9.75 44.44 -3.13
CA MET A 1 -10.08 43.10 -2.60
C MET A 1 -9.37 42.10 -3.50
N SER A 2 -8.10 41.82 -3.19
CA SER A 2 -7.29 40.89 -3.97
C SER A 2 -7.69 39.49 -3.53
N SER A 3 -8.29 38.72 -4.44
CA SER A 3 -8.58 37.31 -4.21
C SER A 3 -7.26 36.56 -4.16
N GLU A 4 -6.78 36.20 -2.97
CA GLU A 4 -5.67 35.27 -2.84
C GLU A 4 -6.12 33.91 -3.39
N PRO A 5 -5.38 33.31 -4.33
CA PRO A 5 -5.70 31.98 -4.82
C PRO A 5 -5.53 31.02 -3.64
N HIS A 6 -6.65 30.44 -3.20
CA HIS A 6 -6.59 29.28 -2.31
C HIS A 6 -5.90 28.16 -3.11
N PRO A 7 -4.84 27.52 -2.60
CA PRO A 7 -4.33 26.32 -3.23
C PRO A 7 -5.49 25.30 -3.27
N ASP A 8 -5.80 24.79 -4.47
CA ASP A 8 -6.70 23.66 -4.67
C ASP A 8 -6.29 22.54 -3.69
N PRO A 9 -7.24 21.82 -3.06
CA PRO A 9 -6.90 20.68 -2.22
C PRO A 9 -6.22 19.61 -3.08
N GLU A 10 -4.90 19.63 -3.07
CA GLU A 10 -3.97 18.53 -3.32
C GLU A 10 -4.33 17.65 -4.54
N GLU A 11 -3.94 18.09 -5.75
CA GLU A 11 -3.82 17.25 -6.96
C GLU A 11 -2.76 16.13 -6.83
N HIS A 12 -2.33 15.77 -5.62
CA HIS A 12 -1.34 14.74 -5.40
C HIS A 12 -2.05 13.39 -5.21
N GLY A 13 -1.72 12.42 -6.05
CA GLY A 13 -2.19 11.05 -5.87
C GLY A 13 -1.74 10.46 -4.52
N PRO A 14 -2.22 9.26 -4.15
CA PRO A 14 -1.91 8.67 -2.84
C PRO A 14 -0.40 8.48 -2.65
N VAL A 15 0.04 8.31 -1.40
CA VAL A 15 1.43 7.92 -1.12
C VAL A 15 1.51 6.39 -1.09
N ILE A 16 2.42 5.81 -1.86
CA ILE A 16 2.75 4.39 -1.84
C ILE A 16 3.96 4.20 -0.93
N TYR A 17 3.76 3.51 0.19
CA TYR A 17 4.80 3.13 1.12
C TYR A 17 5.42 1.80 0.75
N VAL A 18 6.76 1.75 0.78
CA VAL A 18 7.55 0.53 0.61
C VAL A 18 8.35 0.27 1.87
N GLY A 19 8.15 -0.87 2.51
CA GLY A 19 8.78 -1.17 3.79
C GLY A 19 8.82 -2.66 4.07
N GLN A 20 9.42 -3.06 5.20
CA GLN A 20 9.31 -4.43 5.68
C GLN A 20 8.22 -4.56 6.73
N ASP A 21 7.58 -5.71 6.83
CA ASP A 21 6.84 -6.09 8.04
C ASP A 21 7.79 -6.57 9.15
N THR A 22 7.23 -6.88 10.33
CA THR A 22 7.99 -7.39 11.48
C THR A 22 8.55 -8.80 11.25
N ALA A 23 8.09 -9.52 10.23
CA ALA A 23 8.58 -10.83 9.84
C ALA A 23 9.67 -10.76 8.73
N GLY A 24 10.00 -9.56 8.26
CA GLY A 24 11.03 -9.32 7.25
C GLY A 24 10.56 -9.42 5.79
N HIS A 25 9.25 -9.52 5.55
CA HIS A 25 8.72 -9.48 4.18
C HIS A 25 8.63 -8.04 3.69
N TRP A 26 8.88 -7.83 2.40
CA TRP A 26 8.69 -6.52 1.80
C TRP A 26 7.22 -6.30 1.45
N LEU A 27 6.66 -5.18 1.89
CA LEU A 27 5.31 -4.74 1.61
C LEU A 27 5.32 -3.45 0.80
N VAL A 28 4.34 -3.35 -0.08
CA VAL A 28 3.95 -2.11 -0.77
C VAL A 28 2.49 -1.84 -0.42
N GLN A 29 2.20 -0.69 0.16
CA GLN A 29 0.84 -0.30 0.54
C GLN A 29 0.60 1.15 0.17
N ASP A 30 -0.61 1.51 -0.26
CA ASP A 30 -0.98 2.93 -0.41
C ASP A 30 -1.50 3.51 0.91
N SER A 31 -1.45 4.83 1.03
CA SER A 31 -1.97 5.57 2.18
C SER A 31 -3.48 5.40 2.39
N GLY A 32 -4.21 4.96 1.37
CA GLY A 32 -5.65 4.70 1.41
C GLY A 32 -6.06 3.26 1.73
N GLY A 33 -5.11 2.33 1.85
CA GLY A 33 -5.37 0.91 2.11
C GLY A 33 -6.13 0.18 0.99
N LYS A 34 -6.08 0.70 -0.23
CA LYS A 34 -6.70 0.12 -1.44
C LYS A 34 -5.75 -0.79 -2.21
N LEU A 35 -4.45 -0.65 -1.97
CA LEU A 35 -3.38 -1.40 -2.62
C LEU A 35 -2.52 -2.05 -1.55
N GLU A 36 -2.28 -3.35 -1.73
CA GLU A 36 -1.28 -4.10 -0.98
C GLU A 36 -0.58 -5.10 -1.89
N GLY A 37 0.74 -5.17 -1.78
CA GLY A 37 1.56 -6.19 -2.43
C GLY A 37 2.65 -6.70 -1.48
N ARG A 38 2.89 -8.02 -1.49
CA ARG A 38 3.97 -8.64 -0.73
C ARG A 38 5.04 -9.18 -1.68
N PHE A 39 6.28 -8.93 -1.31
CA PHE A 39 7.44 -9.23 -2.14
C PHE A 39 8.52 -9.93 -1.33
N VAL A 40 9.23 -10.84 -2.01
CA VAL A 40 10.37 -11.56 -1.45
C VAL A 40 11.63 -10.69 -1.36
N SER A 41 11.65 -9.50 -1.99
CA SER A 41 12.81 -8.61 -1.98
C SER A 41 12.44 -7.14 -2.14
N ARG A 42 13.32 -6.27 -1.63
CA ARG A 42 13.24 -4.81 -1.77
C ARG A 42 13.09 -4.37 -3.22
N SER A 43 13.91 -4.94 -4.11
CA SER A 43 13.95 -4.54 -5.51
C SER A 43 12.65 -4.89 -6.23
N ALA A 44 12.04 -6.04 -5.92
CA ALA A 44 10.74 -6.40 -6.47
C ALA A 44 9.64 -5.45 -5.98
N ALA A 45 9.64 -5.11 -4.69
CA ALA A 45 8.70 -4.16 -4.11
C ALA A 45 8.83 -2.75 -4.73
N LEU A 46 10.05 -2.23 -4.86
CA LEU A 46 10.28 -0.92 -5.48
C LEU A 46 9.88 -0.87 -6.95
N ARG A 47 10.16 -1.94 -7.71
CA ARG A 47 9.76 -2.01 -9.12
C ARG A 47 8.24 -2.00 -9.27
N PHE A 48 7.54 -2.69 -8.39
CA PHE A 48 6.09 -2.67 -8.36
C PHE A 48 5.58 -1.27 -7.98
N ALA A 49 6.07 -0.68 -6.89
CA ALA A 49 5.67 0.66 -6.45
C ALA A 49 5.88 1.73 -7.54
N GLU A 50 6.98 1.68 -8.28
CA GLU A 50 7.23 2.62 -9.38
C GLU A 50 6.27 2.43 -10.57
N ALA A 51 5.84 1.20 -10.85
CA ALA A 51 4.83 0.95 -11.88
C ALA A 51 3.46 1.51 -11.45
N GLU A 52 3.07 1.28 -10.20
CA GLU A 52 1.80 1.77 -9.63
C GLU A 52 1.79 3.30 -9.50
N ARG A 53 2.95 3.90 -9.17
CA ARG A 53 3.16 5.35 -9.14
C ARG A 53 2.71 6.04 -10.42
N GLN A 54 3.04 5.46 -11.57
CA GLN A 54 2.69 6.00 -12.89
C GLN A 54 1.19 5.92 -13.18
N ILE A 55 0.51 4.90 -12.66
CA ILE A 55 -0.92 4.66 -12.87
C ILE A 55 -1.76 5.57 -11.97
N TYR A 56 -1.36 5.71 -10.71
CA TYR A 56 -2.14 6.43 -9.69
C TYR A 56 -1.70 7.88 -9.46
N HIS A 57 -0.74 8.39 -10.23
CA HIS A 57 -0.11 9.69 -10.01
C HIS A 57 0.38 9.86 -8.56
N ALA A 58 0.86 8.77 -7.97
CA ALA A 58 1.22 8.66 -6.57
C ALA A 58 2.65 9.17 -6.30
N ALA A 59 2.96 9.37 -5.02
CA ALA A 59 4.34 9.47 -4.54
C ALA A 59 4.79 8.08 -4.05
N VAL A 60 6.11 7.82 -4.03
CA VAL A 60 6.67 6.59 -3.46
C VAL A 60 7.62 6.95 -2.34
N GLU A 61 7.40 6.36 -1.16
CA GLU A 61 8.18 6.61 0.05
C GLU A 61 8.63 5.31 0.71
N MET A 62 9.81 5.35 1.33
CA MET A 62 10.25 4.26 2.20
C MET A 62 9.59 4.40 3.55
N ALA A 63 8.94 3.35 4.04
CA ALA A 63 8.29 3.38 5.35
C ALA A 63 9.34 3.57 6.47
N PRO A 64 9.14 4.54 7.39
CA PRO A 64 10.08 4.79 8.49
C PRO A 64 9.96 3.76 9.62
N ALA A 65 8.88 2.97 9.64
CA ALA A 65 8.61 1.92 10.60
C ALA A 65 8.10 0.66 9.86
N PRO A 66 8.11 -0.53 10.51
CA PRO A 66 7.58 -1.73 9.90
C PRO A 66 6.12 -1.57 9.50
N LEU A 67 5.77 -2.01 8.28
CA LEU A 67 4.41 -1.99 7.78
C LEU A 67 3.60 -3.15 8.36
N VAL A 68 2.32 -2.90 8.61
CA VAL A 68 1.38 -3.94 9.08
C VAL A 68 0.58 -4.43 7.88
N PRO A 69 0.56 -5.74 7.60
CA PRO A 69 -0.24 -6.30 6.52
C PRO A 69 -1.73 -5.99 6.70
N LEU A 70 -2.38 -5.52 5.65
CA LEU A 70 -3.83 -5.37 5.59
C LEU A 70 -4.50 -6.75 5.47
N VAL A 71 -3.90 -7.65 4.68
CA VAL A 71 -4.32 -9.04 4.57
C VAL A 71 -3.45 -9.91 5.49
N PRO A 72 -4.04 -10.57 6.51
CA PRO A 72 -3.30 -11.46 7.40
C PRO A 72 -2.63 -12.62 6.64
N PHE A 73 -1.43 -13.00 7.08
CA PHE A 73 -0.63 -14.08 6.48
C PHE A 73 -0.74 -15.43 7.20
N GLY A 74 -1.54 -15.50 8.26
CA GLY A 74 -1.75 -16.75 8.99
C GLY A 74 -2.44 -17.81 8.14
N PRO A 75 -2.43 -19.08 8.57
CA PRO A 75 -3.36 -20.07 8.03
C PRO A 75 -4.77 -19.47 8.08
N VAL A 76 -5.51 -19.55 6.98
CA VAL A 76 -6.95 -19.25 6.99
C VAL A 76 -7.58 -20.21 7.98
N ASP A 77 -8.19 -19.69 9.03
CA ASP A 77 -8.83 -20.55 10.02
C ASP A 77 -9.98 -21.30 9.35
N ALA A 78 -10.31 -22.49 9.86
CA ALA A 78 -11.37 -23.33 9.28
C ALA A 78 -12.74 -22.62 9.18
N VAL A 79 -12.95 -21.58 9.99
CA VAL A 79 -14.15 -20.72 9.97
C VAL A 79 -14.19 -19.83 8.72
N ASP A 80 -13.05 -19.29 8.27
CA ASP A 80 -12.96 -18.47 7.05
C ASP A 80 -13.26 -19.30 5.79
N HIS A 81 -12.81 -20.57 5.80
CA HIS A 81 -13.11 -21.53 4.74
C HIS A 81 -14.61 -21.87 4.63
N ALA A 82 -15.34 -21.88 5.75
CA ALA A 82 -16.77 -22.17 5.74
C ALA A 82 -17.60 -21.01 5.16
N LEU A 83 -17.18 -19.77 5.40
CA LEU A 83 -17.87 -18.56 4.90
C LEU A 83 -17.74 -18.39 3.39
N SER A 84 -16.60 -18.76 2.79
CA SER A 84 -16.37 -18.58 1.35
C SER A 84 -17.07 -19.62 0.45
N ARG A 85 -17.64 -20.69 1.01
CA ARG A 85 -18.27 -21.80 0.26
C ARG A 85 -19.79 -21.71 0.12
N ALA A 86 -20.43 -20.69 0.69
CA ALA A 86 -21.85 -20.43 0.53
C ALA A 86 -22.09 -19.38 -0.56
N ALA A 87 -21.95 -19.76 -1.83
CA ALA A 87 -22.38 -18.99 -2.99
C ALA A 87 -22.84 -19.93 -4.11
#